data_AF-A0A7S1U5P5-F1
#
_entry.id   AF-A0A7S1U5P5-F1
#
_cell.length_a   1.000
_cell.length_b   1.000
_cell.length_c   1.000
_cell.angle_alpha   90.00
_cell.angle_beta   90.00
_cell.angle_gamma   90.00
#
_symmetry.space_group_name_H-M   'P 1'
#
loop_
_entity.id
_entity.type
_entity.pdbx_description
1 polymer ?
#
loop_
_entity_poly.entity_id
_entity_poly.type
_entity_poly.pdbx_seq_one_letter_code
_entity_poly.pdbx_strand_id
1 'polypeptide(L)'
;AAAAAAAAAAASDRILLDDVESLTFFAGRKTTGRRLSPVQQLDCESGCHLAEVDAVICTNGGGDGRGNVNWKCEADLPSSVRFGVNDVVCEGYDSASDRYVLQGSCQFVYRLKGSAGGGGDYGQKQYGGRGAYGSRSGYDSGYGYGPSRAVPSGFFSEEVTLLKWLAIGGIMYATYMYLFPAQPRGGGSSWSGGGRGGGGSGGGGG
;
A
#
# COMPACT_ATOMS: atom_id res chain seq x y z
N ALA A 1 -34.89 29.31 -23.57
CA ALA A 1 -34.70 28.66 -22.26
C ALA A 1 -33.89 27.36 -22.38
N ALA A 2 -34.31 26.37 -23.19
CA ALA A 2 -33.59 25.10 -23.34
C ALA A 2 -32.14 25.23 -23.87
N ALA A 3 -31.92 26.10 -24.87
CA ALA A 3 -30.56 26.36 -25.40
C ALA A 3 -29.64 27.08 -24.40
N ALA A 4 -30.19 27.90 -23.49
CA ALA A 4 -29.42 28.56 -22.44
C ALA A 4 -29.09 27.61 -21.28
N ALA A 5 -29.99 26.67 -20.97
CA ALA A 5 -29.73 25.58 -20.03
C ALA A 5 -28.68 24.59 -20.58
N ALA A 6 -28.74 24.27 -21.88
CA ALA A 6 -27.72 23.45 -22.55
C ALA A 6 -26.35 24.15 -22.62
N ALA A 7 -26.33 25.47 -22.88
CA ALA A 7 -25.10 26.27 -22.83
C ALA A 7 -24.54 26.44 -21.40
N ALA A 8 -25.40 26.53 -20.38
CA ALA A 8 -24.98 26.57 -18.98
C ALA A 8 -24.48 25.20 -18.48
N ALA A 9 -25.04 24.10 -18.97
CA ALA A 9 -24.51 22.76 -18.74
C ALA A 9 -23.16 22.53 -19.45
N ALA A 10 -22.97 23.12 -20.64
CA ALA A 10 -21.68 23.16 -21.33
C ALA A 10 -20.67 24.13 -20.69
N ALA A 11 -21.12 25.05 -19.82
CA ALA A 11 -20.28 26.03 -19.12
C ALA A 11 -19.80 25.54 -17.75
N SER A 12 -20.26 24.37 -17.30
CA SER A 12 -19.84 23.76 -16.04
C SER A 12 -18.75 22.74 -16.31
N ASP A 13 -17.55 22.98 -15.80
CA ASP A 13 -16.44 22.03 -15.76
C ASP A 13 -16.67 20.88 -14.75
N ARG A 14 -17.84 20.85 -14.09
CA ARG A 14 -18.30 19.78 -13.20
C ARG A 14 -19.10 18.72 -13.95
N ILE A 15 -18.64 17.47 -13.90
CA ILE A 15 -19.24 16.32 -14.60
C ILE A 15 -19.55 15.20 -13.60
N LEU A 16 -20.72 14.56 -13.70
CA LEU A 16 -21.01 13.35 -12.91
C LEU A 16 -20.27 12.17 -13.54
N LEU A 17 -19.39 11.50 -12.80
CA LEU A 17 -18.54 10.44 -13.35
C LEU A 17 -19.36 9.26 -13.91
N ASP A 18 -20.48 8.93 -13.25
CA ASP A 18 -21.38 7.83 -13.65
C ASP A 18 -22.03 8.07 -15.04
N ASP A 19 -22.21 9.34 -15.45
CA ASP A 19 -22.83 9.71 -16.74
C ASP A 19 -21.81 9.76 -17.89
N VAL A 20 -20.52 9.59 -17.62
CA VAL A 20 -19.48 9.64 -18.65
C VAL A 20 -19.49 8.32 -19.43
N GLU A 21 -19.81 8.37 -20.72
CA GLU A 21 -19.87 7.17 -21.58
C GLU A 21 -18.48 6.61 -21.90
N SER A 22 -17.53 7.50 -22.22
CA SER A 22 -16.17 7.11 -22.57
C SER A 22 -15.16 8.21 -22.26
N LEU A 23 -13.91 7.79 -22.05
CA LEU A 23 -12.75 8.64 -21.82
C LEU A 23 -11.64 8.25 -22.79
N THR A 24 -10.98 9.24 -23.38
CA THR A 24 -9.83 9.02 -24.25
C THR A 24 -8.62 9.75 -23.71
N PHE A 25 -7.55 9.00 -23.49
CA PHE A 25 -6.29 9.48 -22.94
C PHE A 25 -5.21 9.42 -24.03
N PHE A 26 -4.32 10.41 -24.04
CA PHE A 26 -3.25 10.49 -25.03
C PHE A 26 -1.88 10.66 -24.39
N ALA A 27 -0.87 10.04 -24.98
CA ALA A 27 0.52 10.24 -24.59
C ALA A 27 0.93 11.71 -24.75
N GLY A 28 1.77 12.19 -23.84
CA GLY A 28 2.29 13.55 -23.86
C GLY A 28 1.29 14.65 -23.48
N ARG A 29 -0.01 14.35 -23.32
CA ARG A 29 -1.02 15.32 -22.87
C ARG A 29 -1.10 15.37 -21.35
N LYS A 30 -1.42 16.56 -20.83
CA LYS A 30 -1.68 16.78 -19.41
C LYS A 30 -3.17 16.84 -19.11
N THR A 31 -3.53 16.45 -17.90
CA THR A 31 -4.86 16.64 -17.33
C THR A 31 -5.12 18.12 -17.06
N THR A 32 -6.39 18.50 -16.96
CA THR A 32 -6.75 19.76 -16.30
C THR A 32 -6.59 19.59 -14.79
N GLY A 33 -6.40 20.69 -14.08
CA GLY A 33 -6.32 20.68 -12.63
C GLY A 33 -6.85 21.99 -12.07
N ARG A 34 -7.68 21.91 -11.04
CA ARG A 34 -8.23 23.11 -10.37
C ARG A 34 -7.53 23.34 -9.04
N ARG A 35 -7.45 22.30 -8.22
CA ARG A 35 -6.80 22.34 -6.90
C ARG A 35 -5.46 21.62 -6.94
N LEU A 36 -5.35 20.61 -7.81
CA LEU A 36 -4.13 19.85 -8.05
C LEU A 36 -3.39 20.37 -9.29
N SER A 37 -2.08 20.16 -9.32
CA SER A 37 -1.29 20.48 -10.51
C SER A 37 -1.57 19.48 -11.63
N PRO A 38 -1.69 19.92 -12.90
CA PRO A 38 -1.81 19.05 -14.06
C PRO A 38 -0.76 17.93 -14.11
N VAL A 39 -1.22 16.69 -14.29
CA VAL A 39 -0.39 15.47 -14.43
C VAL A 39 -0.51 14.90 -15.85
N GLN A 40 0.29 13.89 -16.20
CA GLN A 40 0.18 13.23 -17.51
C GLN A 40 -1.12 12.41 -17.60
N GLN A 41 -1.83 12.47 -18.73
CA GLN A 41 -3.06 11.69 -18.94
C GLN A 41 -2.81 10.18 -18.93
N LEU A 42 -1.67 9.74 -19.48
CA LEU A 42 -1.22 8.35 -19.42
C LEU A 42 -0.06 8.26 -18.44
N ASP A 43 -0.19 7.37 -17.45
CA ASP A 43 0.85 7.10 -16.46
C ASP A 43 1.15 5.61 -16.39
N CYS A 44 2.36 5.27 -16.80
CA CYS A 44 2.82 3.90 -16.83
C CYS A 44 3.66 3.60 -15.58
N GLU A 45 3.11 2.80 -14.66
CA GLU A 45 3.80 2.46 -13.41
C GLU A 45 4.87 1.38 -13.59
N SER A 46 4.64 0.43 -14.51
CA SER A 46 5.58 -0.68 -14.76
C SER A 46 5.35 -1.35 -16.11
N GLY A 47 6.39 -2.01 -16.63
CA GLY A 47 6.33 -2.70 -17.92
C GLY A 47 6.38 -1.78 -19.14
N CYS A 48 6.67 -0.49 -18.97
CA CYS A 48 6.64 0.54 -20.01
C CYS A 48 7.64 0.31 -21.15
N HIS A 49 8.65 -0.55 -20.95
CA HIS A 49 9.60 -0.96 -21.98
C HIS A 49 9.03 -2.02 -22.94
N LEU A 50 7.88 -2.61 -22.64
CA LEU A 50 7.27 -3.68 -23.44
C LEU A 50 6.54 -3.14 -24.67
N ALA A 51 5.94 -1.96 -24.57
CA ALA A 51 5.26 -1.28 -25.66
C ALA A 51 5.11 0.22 -25.33
N GLU A 52 5.12 1.05 -26.37
CA GLU A 52 4.69 2.45 -26.30
C GLU A 52 3.17 2.52 -26.50
N VAL A 53 2.50 3.39 -25.75
CA VAL A 53 1.03 3.52 -25.77
C VAL A 53 0.68 4.96 -26.11
N ASP A 54 0.20 5.20 -27.32
CA ASP A 54 -0.12 6.56 -27.79
C ASP A 54 -1.49 7.05 -27.35
N ALA A 55 -2.47 6.16 -27.35
CA ALA A 55 -3.84 6.49 -26.99
C ALA A 55 -4.55 5.29 -26.34
N VAL A 56 -5.38 5.58 -25.34
CA VAL A 56 -6.23 4.60 -24.66
C VAL A 56 -7.66 5.11 -24.67
N ILE A 57 -8.60 4.24 -25.02
CA ILE A 57 -10.03 4.52 -24.96
C ILE A 57 -10.63 3.65 -23.86
N CYS A 58 -11.20 4.28 -22.85
CA CYS A 58 -11.93 3.63 -21.76
C CYS A 58 -13.42 3.85 -21.96
N THR A 59 -14.18 2.76 -21.92
CA THR A 59 -15.64 2.77 -22.01
C THR A 59 -16.24 2.46 -20.64
N ASN A 60 -17.33 3.12 -20.30
CA ASN A 60 -18.03 2.90 -19.04
C ASN A 60 -18.75 1.55 -19.06
N GLY A 61 -18.29 0.61 -18.24
CA GLY A 61 -18.86 -0.73 -18.10
C GLY A 61 -19.97 -0.83 -17.06
N GLY A 62 -20.46 0.30 -16.54
CA GLY A 62 -21.39 0.39 -15.42
C GLY A 62 -20.70 0.49 -14.07
N GLY A 63 -21.48 0.76 -13.02
CA GLY A 63 -20.99 1.02 -11.67
C GLY A 63 -22.06 0.82 -10.60
N ASP A 64 -21.77 1.22 -9.37
CA ASP A 64 -22.69 1.14 -8.23
C ASP A 64 -23.61 2.37 -8.07
N GLY A 65 -23.47 3.37 -8.96
CA GLY A 65 -24.20 4.64 -8.91
C GLY A 65 -23.74 5.59 -7.78
N ARG A 66 -22.59 5.29 -7.16
CA ARG A 66 -21.99 6.08 -6.08
C ARG A 66 -20.67 6.72 -6.51
N GLY A 67 -20.43 6.87 -7.81
CA GLY A 67 -19.17 7.39 -8.35
C GLY A 67 -18.09 6.32 -8.55
N ASN A 68 -18.41 5.03 -8.41
CA ASN A 68 -17.48 3.94 -8.75
C ASN A 68 -17.87 3.34 -10.10
N VAL A 69 -17.17 3.75 -11.15
CA VAL A 69 -17.37 3.26 -12.51
C VAL A 69 -16.35 2.17 -12.84
N ASN A 70 -16.83 1.05 -13.38
CA ASN A 70 -15.98 -0.02 -13.86
C ASN A 70 -15.58 0.24 -15.32
N TRP A 71 -14.38 0.79 -15.50
CA TRP A 71 -13.86 1.15 -16.82
C TRP A 71 -13.32 -0.05 -17.59
N LYS A 72 -13.69 -0.16 -18.88
CA LYS A 72 -13.08 -1.09 -19.82
C LYS A 72 -12.19 -0.33 -20.80
N CYS A 73 -10.88 -0.47 -20.65
CA CYS A 73 -9.89 0.27 -21.42
C CYS A 73 -9.21 -0.58 -22.50
N GLU A 74 -9.10 0.00 -23.71
CA GLU A 74 -8.53 -0.62 -24.90
C GLU A 74 -7.51 0.33 -25.55
N ALA A 75 -6.46 -0.24 -26.14
CA ALA A 75 -5.39 0.48 -26.83
C ALA A 75 -4.77 -0.41 -27.91
N ASP A 76 -4.05 0.20 -28.84
CA ASP A 76 -3.26 -0.54 -29.82
C ASP A 76 -1.98 -1.06 -29.16
N LEU A 77 -2.00 -2.35 -28.81
CA LEU A 77 -0.89 -3.04 -28.17
C LEU A 77 -0.48 -4.26 -29.01
N PRO A 78 0.82 -4.60 -29.07
CA PRO A 78 1.26 -5.87 -29.65
C PRO A 78 0.53 -7.05 -29.01
N SER A 79 0.23 -8.09 -29.78
CA SER A 79 -0.47 -9.29 -29.28
C SER A 79 0.24 -10.02 -28.13
N SER A 80 1.55 -9.79 -27.98
CA SER A 80 2.39 -10.29 -26.90
C SER A 80 2.35 -9.43 -25.64
N VAL A 81 1.60 -8.33 -25.61
CA VAL A 81 1.51 -7.39 -24.48
C VAL A 81 0.03 -7.12 -24.16
N ARG A 82 -0.27 -6.90 -22.88
CA ARG A 82 -1.60 -6.53 -22.41
C ARG A 82 -1.52 -5.62 -21.20
N PHE A 83 -2.62 -4.92 -20.91
CA PHE A 83 -2.79 -4.25 -19.65
C PHE A 83 -2.83 -5.26 -18.48
N GLY A 84 -2.09 -4.94 -17.43
CA GLY A 84 -2.15 -5.57 -16.13
C GLY A 84 -3.16 -4.85 -15.24
N VAL A 85 -2.77 -4.56 -13.99
CA VAL A 85 -3.54 -3.65 -13.13
C VAL A 85 -3.57 -2.28 -13.79
N ASN A 86 -4.76 -1.71 -13.89
CA ASN A 86 -5.00 -0.40 -14.46
C ASN A 86 -6.18 0.25 -13.75
N ASP A 87 -6.21 1.58 -13.76
CA ASP A 87 -7.24 2.38 -13.09
C ASP A 87 -7.42 3.74 -13.78
N VAL A 88 -8.62 4.31 -13.66
CA VAL A 88 -8.94 5.66 -14.10
C VAL A 88 -9.14 6.54 -12.87
N VAL A 89 -8.29 7.53 -12.71
CA VAL A 89 -8.27 8.41 -11.54
C VAL A 89 -8.59 9.84 -11.98
N CYS A 90 -9.66 10.42 -11.45
CA CYS A 90 -10.09 11.78 -11.77
C CYS A 90 -10.00 12.71 -10.56
N GLU A 91 -9.82 14.01 -10.77
CA GLU A 91 -9.92 14.99 -9.70
C GLU A 91 -11.41 15.18 -9.34
N GLY A 92 -11.79 14.82 -8.12
CA GLY A 92 -13.11 15.14 -7.58
C GLY A 92 -13.32 16.66 -7.49
N TYR A 93 -14.49 17.13 -7.89
CA TYR A 93 -14.74 18.55 -8.16
C TYR A 93 -14.61 19.43 -6.92
N ASP A 94 -15.34 19.07 -5.85
CA ASP A 94 -15.28 19.77 -4.56
C ASP A 94 -14.36 19.07 -3.56
N SER A 95 -14.31 17.74 -3.58
CA SER A 95 -13.50 16.89 -2.67
C SER A 95 -13.12 15.56 -3.32
N ALA A 96 -12.17 14.83 -2.72
CA ALA A 96 -11.68 13.55 -3.27
C ALA A 96 -12.72 12.42 -3.27
N SER A 97 -13.78 12.52 -2.45
CA SER A 97 -14.84 11.51 -2.33
C SER A 97 -16.15 11.93 -3.02
N ASP A 98 -16.07 12.91 -3.93
CA ASP A 98 -17.23 13.40 -4.67
C ASP A 98 -17.54 12.51 -5.88
N ARG A 99 -18.82 12.39 -6.23
CA ARG A 99 -19.28 11.72 -7.46
C ARG A 99 -19.08 12.60 -8.68
N TYR A 100 -18.99 13.91 -8.47
CA TYR A 100 -18.66 14.86 -9.51
C TYR A 100 -17.14 15.02 -9.63
N VAL A 101 -16.67 15.10 -10.87
CA VAL A 101 -15.26 15.26 -11.23
C VAL A 101 -15.07 16.48 -12.12
N LEU A 102 -13.84 16.99 -12.14
CA LEU A 102 -13.44 18.07 -13.03
C LEU A 102 -13.25 17.56 -14.46
N GLN A 103 -13.84 18.24 -15.44
CA GLN A 103 -13.70 17.92 -16.85
C GLN A 103 -12.24 17.93 -17.29
N GLY A 104 -11.79 16.83 -17.90
CA GLY A 104 -10.42 16.70 -18.41
C GLY A 104 -9.37 16.39 -17.33
N SER A 105 -9.78 16.18 -16.09
CA SER A 105 -8.86 15.92 -14.97
C SER A 105 -8.45 14.44 -14.83
N CYS A 106 -9.12 13.54 -15.56
CA CYS A 106 -8.87 12.11 -15.46
C CYS A 106 -7.52 11.71 -16.03
N GLN A 107 -6.86 10.78 -15.33
CA GLN A 107 -5.63 10.12 -15.68
C GLN A 107 -5.88 8.61 -15.76
N PHE A 108 -5.24 7.94 -16.70
CA PHE A 108 -5.21 6.48 -16.80
C PHE A 108 -3.86 5.97 -16.30
N VAL A 109 -3.89 5.26 -15.18
CA VAL A 109 -2.72 4.66 -14.54
C VAL A 109 -2.70 3.19 -14.91
N TYR A 110 -1.59 2.68 -15.46
CA TYR A 110 -1.53 1.33 -15.97
C TYR A 110 -0.18 0.65 -15.80
N ARG A 111 -0.23 -0.68 -15.86
CA ARG A 111 0.93 -1.57 -15.94
C ARG A 111 0.84 -2.41 -17.20
N LEU A 112 1.96 -2.64 -17.87
CA LEU A 112 2.02 -3.57 -19.00
C LEU A 112 2.56 -4.93 -18.54
N LYS A 113 2.02 -6.01 -19.12
CA LYS A 113 2.47 -7.38 -18.90
C LYS A 113 2.58 -8.11 -20.23
N GLY A 114 3.52 -9.04 -20.33
CA GLY A 114 3.55 -10.01 -21.42
C GLY A 114 2.28 -10.87 -21.43
N SER A 115 1.70 -11.08 -22.59
CA SER A 115 0.60 -12.01 -22.83
C SER A 115 1.17 -13.42 -23.02
N ALA A 116 0.57 -14.43 -22.38
CA ALA A 116 1.07 -15.81 -22.36
C ALA A 116 1.12 -16.49 -23.75
N GLY A 117 0.47 -15.90 -24.77
CA GLY A 117 0.54 -16.36 -26.16
C GLY A 117 1.72 -15.78 -26.96
N GLY A 118 2.42 -14.78 -26.43
CA GLY A 118 3.65 -14.22 -26.99
C GLY A 118 4.86 -14.89 -26.36
N GLY A 119 5.07 -16.16 -26.71
CA GLY A 119 6.29 -16.91 -26.36
C GLY A 119 7.52 -16.24 -26.95
N GLY A 120 8.03 -15.24 -26.24
CA GLY A 120 9.27 -14.55 -26.52
C GLY A 120 9.85 -14.18 -25.18
N ASP A 121 10.79 -15.01 -24.76
CA ASP A 121 11.79 -14.76 -23.74
C ASP A 121 12.32 -13.32 -23.84
N TYR A 122 11.65 -12.37 -23.19
CA TYR A 122 12.23 -11.07 -22.87
C TYR A 122 13.20 -11.32 -21.74
N GLY A 123 14.37 -11.79 -22.15
CA GLY A 123 15.40 -12.33 -21.29
C GLY A 123 15.65 -11.42 -20.10
N GLN A 124 15.55 -12.01 -18.92
CA GLN A 124 16.31 -11.53 -17.78
C GLN A 124 17.79 -11.60 -18.15
N LYS A 125 18.32 -10.52 -18.73
CA LYS A 125 19.76 -10.27 -18.79
C LYS A 125 20.21 -9.94 -17.37
N GLN A 126 20.39 -10.99 -16.57
CA GLN A 126 21.22 -10.92 -15.38
C GLN A 126 22.65 -10.67 -15.87
N TYR A 127 23.11 -9.43 -15.74
CA TYR A 127 24.54 -9.10 -15.78
C TYR A 127 25.20 -9.79 -14.58
N GLY A 128 25.58 -11.05 -14.74
CA GLY A 128 26.34 -11.84 -13.78
C GLY A 128 27.47 -12.54 -14.51
N GLY A 129 28.69 -12.02 -14.35
CA GLY A 129 29.84 -12.42 -15.14
C GLY A 129 30.44 -13.80 -14.84
N ARG A 130 31.31 -14.17 -15.78
CA ARG A 130 32.45 -15.12 -15.71
C ARG A 130 32.18 -16.63 -15.85
N GLY A 131 32.74 -17.17 -16.95
CA GLY A 131 33.36 -18.51 -17.02
C GLY A 131 32.39 -19.62 -17.41
N ALA A 132 32.36 -20.09 -18.65
CA ALA A 132 33.28 -21.05 -19.29
C ALA A 132 32.81 -22.51 -19.13
N TYR A 133 32.77 -23.18 -20.30
CA TYR A 133 32.73 -24.62 -20.59
C TYR A 133 31.57 -25.50 -20.07
N GLY A 134 31.06 -26.36 -20.96
CA GLY A 134 30.42 -27.62 -20.57
C GLY A 134 29.03 -27.86 -21.12
N SER A 135 28.95 -28.21 -22.41
CA SER A 135 27.80 -28.91 -22.98
C SER A 135 27.71 -30.31 -22.37
N ARG A 136 26.57 -30.67 -21.76
CA ARG A 136 26.08 -32.06 -21.79
C ARG A 136 24.59 -32.16 -21.50
N SER A 137 23.93 -32.76 -22.48
CA SER A 137 22.62 -33.40 -22.42
C SER A 137 22.56 -34.44 -21.29
N GLY A 138 21.42 -34.53 -20.61
CA GLY A 138 21.18 -35.52 -19.57
C GLY A 138 19.76 -35.42 -19.04
N TYR A 139 18.88 -36.27 -19.56
CA TYR A 139 17.63 -36.64 -18.91
C TYR A 139 17.98 -37.37 -17.61
N ASP A 140 17.52 -36.87 -16.46
CA ASP A 140 17.40 -37.69 -15.26
C ASP A 140 16.24 -37.18 -14.38
N SER A 141 15.23 -38.03 -14.26
CA SER A 141 14.17 -37.95 -13.27
C SER A 141 14.65 -38.71 -12.05
N GLY A 142 14.93 -38.03 -10.95
CA GLY A 142 15.35 -38.73 -9.73
C GLY A 142 15.71 -37.80 -8.59
N TYR A 143 14.81 -37.71 -7.62
CA TYR A 143 15.00 -37.28 -6.23
C TYR A 143 16.43 -36.82 -5.85
N GLY A 144 16.64 -35.51 -5.84
CA GLY A 144 17.87 -34.88 -5.37
C GLY A 144 17.58 -33.81 -4.34
N TYR A 145 17.79 -34.13 -3.06
CA TYR A 145 17.96 -33.16 -1.98
C TYR A 145 19.17 -32.27 -2.32
N GLY A 146 18.95 -30.97 -2.50
CA GLY A 146 19.96 -29.95 -2.78
C GLY A 146 19.51 -28.58 -2.24
N PRO A 147 20.43 -27.70 -1.81
CA PRO A 147 20.31 -26.98 -0.55
C PRO A 147 19.41 -25.75 -0.66
N SER A 148 18.19 -25.87 -0.15
CA SER A 148 17.41 -24.70 0.24
C SER A 148 18.08 -24.05 1.44
N ARG A 149 18.61 -22.83 1.24
CA ARG A 149 18.69 -21.84 2.32
C ARG A 149 17.27 -21.62 2.82
N ALA A 150 16.87 -22.43 3.79
CA ALA A 150 15.63 -22.30 4.50
C ALA A 150 15.66 -20.97 5.26
N VAL A 151 15.00 -19.96 4.71
CA VAL A 151 14.33 -18.98 5.57
C VAL A 151 13.24 -19.75 6.30
N PRO A 152 13.25 -19.85 7.64
CA PRO A 152 12.17 -20.50 8.35
C PRO A 152 10.94 -19.59 8.27
N SER A 153 10.11 -19.82 7.25
CA SER A 153 8.71 -19.42 7.23
C SER A 153 7.95 -20.31 8.23
N GLY A 154 7.92 -19.89 9.48
CA GLY A 154 7.28 -20.62 10.56
C GLY A 154 6.79 -19.69 11.66
N PHE A 155 5.96 -18.69 11.31
CA PHE A 155 5.31 -17.84 12.30
C PHE A 155 3.82 -17.54 11.99
N PHE A 156 3.15 -18.43 11.27
CA PHE A 156 1.68 -18.39 11.19
C PHE A 156 1.13 -19.80 11.39
N SER A 157 1.01 -20.22 12.65
CA SER A 157 0.00 -21.20 13.05
C SER A 157 -0.56 -20.82 14.42
N GLU A 158 -1.85 -20.47 14.36
CA GLU A 158 -2.79 -20.29 15.45
C GLU A 158 -3.05 -21.63 16.13
N GLU A 159 -2.19 -22.01 17.09
CA GLU A 159 -2.64 -22.81 18.22
C GLU A 159 -2.01 -22.21 19.48
N VAL A 160 -2.88 -21.62 20.29
CA VAL A 160 -2.55 -20.83 21.48
C VAL A 160 -1.98 -21.75 22.55
N THR A 161 -0.68 -21.99 22.48
CA THR A 161 0.05 -22.79 23.47
C THR A 161 0.21 -21.96 24.74
N LEU A 162 -0.34 -22.44 25.86
CA LEU A 162 -0.22 -21.84 27.21
C LEU A 162 1.21 -21.41 27.56
N LEU A 163 2.21 -22.13 27.03
CA LEU A 163 3.63 -21.83 27.19
C LEU A 163 4.02 -20.45 26.65
N LYS A 164 3.41 -19.97 25.56
CA LYS A 164 3.67 -18.63 25.01
C LYS A 164 3.08 -17.53 25.90
N TRP A 165 1.88 -17.73 26.44
CA TRP A 165 1.28 -16.79 27.40
C TRP A 165 1.99 -16.78 28.75
N LEU A 166 2.50 -17.92 29.21
CA LEU A 166 3.35 -17.97 30.41
C LEU A 166 4.69 -17.25 30.19
N ALA A 167 5.29 -17.38 29.01
CA ALA A 167 6.51 -16.65 28.68
C ALA A 167 6.28 -15.13 28.62
N ILE A 168 5.23 -14.68 27.93
CA ILE A 168 4.88 -13.25 27.85
C ILE A 168 4.50 -12.70 29.24
N GLY A 169 3.69 -13.43 30.00
CA GLY A 169 3.31 -13.06 31.36
C GLY A 169 4.50 -12.98 32.31
N GLY A 170 5.44 -13.92 32.21
CA GLY A 170 6.69 -13.92 32.98
C GLY A 170 7.59 -12.73 32.66
N ILE A 171 7.74 -12.39 31.37
CA ILE A 171 8.51 -11.21 30.93
C ILE A 171 7.85 -9.92 31.43
N MET A 172 6.53 -9.81 31.32
CA MET A 172 5.78 -8.64 31.80
C MET A 172 5.88 -8.50 33.33
N TYR A 173 5.79 -9.60 34.08
CA TYR A 173 5.93 -9.59 35.54
C TYR A 173 7.35 -9.23 35.99
N ALA A 174 8.38 -9.77 35.34
CA ALA A 174 9.77 -9.42 35.62
C ALA A 174 10.05 -7.94 35.32
N THR A 175 9.52 -7.44 34.21
CA THR A 175 9.63 -6.01 33.85
C THR A 175 8.90 -5.14 34.86
N TYR A 176 7.69 -5.53 35.30
CA TYR A 176 6.96 -4.83 36.35
C TYR A 176 7.74 -4.78 37.67
N MET A 177 8.34 -5.88 38.10
CA MET A 177 9.15 -5.92 39.34
C MET A 177 10.44 -5.10 39.24
N TYR A 178 11.02 -4.99 38.04
CA TYR A 178 12.18 -4.14 37.81
C TYR A 178 11.83 -2.65 37.83
N LEU A 179 10.67 -2.29 37.24
CA LEU A 179 10.21 -0.90 37.16
C LEU A 179 9.52 -0.42 38.45
N PHE A 180 8.96 -1.33 39.23
CA PHE A 180 8.23 -1.05 40.47
C PHE A 180 8.72 -1.98 41.59
N PRO A 181 9.96 -1.82 42.09
CA PRO A 181 10.41 -2.55 43.26
C PRO A 181 9.49 -2.20 44.43
N ALA A 182 8.93 -3.21 45.09
CA ALA A 182 8.14 -3.02 46.29
C ALA A 182 9.00 -2.25 47.31
N GLN A 183 8.62 -1.01 47.61
CA GLN A 183 9.14 -0.35 48.81
C GLN A 183 8.84 -1.27 49.99
N PRO A 184 9.80 -1.51 50.91
CA PRO A 184 9.49 -2.22 52.13
C PRO A 184 8.32 -1.48 52.78
N ARG A 185 7.19 -2.18 52.93
CA ARG A 185 6.10 -1.74 53.80
C ARG A 185 6.73 -1.60 55.18
N GLY A 186 7.08 -0.36 55.54
CA GLY A 186 7.26 0.05 56.91
C GLY A 186 5.97 -0.28 57.63
N GLY A 187 5.96 -1.44 58.28
CA GLY A 187 4.90 -1.84 59.19
C GLY A 187 4.86 -0.83 60.32
N GLY A 188 3.86 0.05 60.28
CA GLY A 188 3.51 0.88 61.41
C GLY A 188 3.12 -0.03 62.58
N SER A 189 3.78 0.15 63.72
CA SER A 189 3.13 0.03 65.02
C SER A 189 3.07 1.47 65.57
N SER A 190 1.88 2.08 65.51
CA SER A 190 0.98 2.16 66.65
C SER A 190 1.67 2.78 67.87
N TRP A 191 1.49 4.08 68.10
CA TRP A 191 0.92 4.54 69.37
C TRP A 191 0.48 6.01 69.28
N SER A 192 -0.73 6.22 69.75
CA SER A 192 -1.41 7.47 70.08
C SER A 192 -0.58 8.48 70.88
N GLY A 193 -0.81 9.75 70.59
CA GLY A 193 -1.16 10.74 71.62
C GLY A 193 -0.06 11.28 72.53
N GLY A 194 0.24 12.55 72.33
CA GLY A 194 0.31 13.53 73.43
C GLY A 194 1.66 13.74 74.14
N GLY A 195 1.86 15.00 74.55
CA GLY A 195 2.84 15.41 75.58
C GLY A 195 4.16 15.92 75.00
N ARG A 196 4.44 17.23 75.00
CA ARG A 196 4.93 18.07 76.13
C ARG A 196 6.40 17.80 76.52
N GLY A 197 7.19 18.88 76.49
CA GLY A 197 8.40 19.10 77.29
C GLY A 197 9.64 18.33 76.81
N GLY A 198 10.87 18.84 76.84
CA GLY A 198 11.45 19.95 77.56
C GLY A 198 12.81 19.49 78.15
N GLY A 199 13.88 20.27 77.95
CA GLY A 199 15.22 20.08 78.56
C GLY A 199 16.01 18.88 78.02
N GLY A 200 17.34 18.86 77.95
CA GLY A 200 18.39 19.72 78.48
C GLY A 200 19.65 18.87 78.73
N SER A 201 20.83 19.47 78.46
CA SER A 201 22.16 19.23 79.05
C SER A 201 22.96 17.92 78.86
N GLY A 202 24.27 18.13 78.67
CA GLY A 202 25.39 17.28 79.12
C GLY A 202 25.95 16.35 78.04
N GLY A 203 27.24 16.28 77.71
CA GLY A 203 28.47 16.72 78.39
C GLY A 203 29.41 15.52 78.58
N GLY A 204 30.66 15.63 78.09
CA GLY A 204 31.78 14.69 78.33
C GLY A 204 31.76 13.43 77.45
N GLY A 205 32.84 12.97 76.82
CA GLY A 205 34.26 13.12 77.13
C GLY A 205 34.85 11.70 77.28
N GLY A 206 35.96 11.43 76.60
CA GLY A 206 36.71 10.16 76.68
C GLY A 206 37.15 9.66 75.32
#